data_AF-X1C2R2-F1
#
_entry.id   AF-X1C2R2-F1
#
_cell.length_a   1.000
_cell.length_b   1.000
_cell.length_c   1.000
_cell.angle_alpha   90.00
_cell.angle_beta   90.00
_cell.angle_gamma   90.00
#
_symmetry.space_group_name_H-M   'P 1'
#
loop_
_entity.id
_entity.type
_entity.pdbx_description
1 polymer ?
#
loop_
_entity_poly.entity_id
_entity_poly.type
_entity_poly.pdbx_seq_one_letter_code
_entity_poly.pdbx_strand_id
1 'polypeptide(L)'
;IATHQHFADDDYSSAIALKTLELIDDDLLIGVRRKGKGILKKLEGIKDRFPDIIKGVRGSGLMLGIEFKAIDRLDKGFLLRFLSSQDDLTKWIAGYLLNEHRVRVLPMLSSPFTLRLQPSAMISDADIAQMIHALEDVCFRLQTNDVVGLSRFLMSSEAVEKSVTELVIPRESPKFFAYRSDRFWKGEKDSRKPRVAWLCHLIDTHDFVTLEPGMANVDAEKCEALLARGASHAGPIVMSTVDIESPAGGEVKLYSILLPVTSSWFKARMDACEFGLARALVQQGVDLASSLGCDVTSLGQYTS
;
A
#
# COMPACT_ATOMS: atom_id res chain seq x y z
N ILE A 1 7.36 -39.05 18.40
CA ILE A 1 6.30 -38.51 19.30
C ILE A 1 5.10 -38.22 18.41
N ALA A 2 4.09 -39.09 18.41
CA ALA A 2 2.87 -38.86 17.65
C ALA A 2 2.09 -37.74 18.37
N THR A 3 2.01 -36.57 17.75
CA THR A 3 1.15 -35.49 18.22
C THR A 3 -0.30 -35.89 17.99
N HIS A 4 -0.95 -36.45 19.00
CA HIS A 4 -2.42 -36.55 19.01
C HIS A 4 -2.99 -35.13 18.95
N GLN A 5 -3.62 -34.77 17.83
CA GLN A 5 -4.39 -33.55 17.72
C GLN A 5 -5.81 -33.82 18.22
N HIS A 6 -6.21 -33.18 19.32
CA HIS A 6 -7.50 -33.41 19.98
C HIS A 6 -8.75 -33.09 19.13
N PHE A 7 -8.58 -32.36 18.02
CA PHE A 7 -9.66 -31.97 17.12
C PHE A 7 -9.58 -32.62 15.74
N ALA A 8 -8.58 -33.49 15.50
CA ALA A 8 -8.52 -34.23 14.25
C ALA A 8 -9.62 -35.30 14.22
N ASP A 9 -10.20 -35.52 13.04
CA ASP A 9 -11.22 -36.55 12.77
C ASP A 9 -12.50 -36.46 13.62
N ASP A 10 -12.93 -35.26 13.99
CA ASP A 10 -14.21 -35.10 14.69
C ASP A 10 -15.41 -35.43 13.77
N ASP A 11 -16.47 -35.98 14.36
CA ASP A 11 -17.68 -36.42 13.63
C ASP A 11 -18.35 -35.27 12.87
N TYR A 12 -18.31 -34.05 13.42
CA TYR A 12 -19.04 -32.91 12.88
C TYR A 12 -18.36 -32.37 11.60
N SER A 13 -17.05 -32.15 11.63
CA SER A 13 -16.30 -31.74 10.43
C SER A 13 -16.31 -32.83 9.36
N SER A 14 -16.26 -34.11 9.75
CA SER A 14 -16.34 -35.25 8.85
C SER A 14 -17.68 -35.32 8.12
N ALA A 15 -18.80 -35.12 8.83
CA ALA A 15 -20.13 -35.09 8.21
C ALA A 15 -20.28 -33.92 7.21
N ILE A 16 -19.76 -32.73 7.55
CA ILE A 16 -19.76 -31.57 6.64
C ILE A 16 -18.89 -31.85 5.41
N ALA A 17 -17.72 -32.46 5.58
CA ALA A 17 -16.82 -32.81 4.49
C ALA A 17 -17.47 -33.80 3.52
N LEU A 18 -18.10 -34.87 4.04
CA LEU A 18 -18.84 -35.83 3.23
C LEU A 18 -19.96 -35.15 2.45
N LYS A 19 -20.75 -34.27 3.10
CA LYS A 19 -21.80 -33.55 2.40
C LYS A 19 -21.26 -32.61 1.32
N THR A 20 -20.10 -31.99 1.57
CA THR A 20 -19.44 -31.12 0.59
C THR A 20 -18.99 -31.93 -0.62
N LEU A 21 -18.45 -33.14 -0.43
CA LEU A 21 -18.07 -34.03 -1.53
C LEU A 21 -19.29 -34.47 -2.36
N GLU A 22 -20.43 -34.75 -1.72
CA GLU A 22 -21.68 -35.06 -2.43
C GLU A 22 -22.18 -33.90 -3.31
N LEU A 23 -21.94 -32.66 -2.88
CA LEU A 23 -22.35 -31.47 -3.63
C LEU A 23 -21.40 -31.13 -4.79
N ILE A 24 -20.21 -31.72 -4.84
CA ILE A 24 -19.25 -31.53 -5.93
C ILE A 24 -19.51 -32.61 -6.98
N ASP A 25 -20.23 -32.23 -8.03
CA ASP A 25 -20.50 -33.08 -9.20
C ASP A 25 -19.76 -32.60 -10.45
N ASP A 26 -19.85 -33.40 -11.52
CA ASP A 26 -19.20 -33.09 -12.79
C ASP A 26 -19.74 -31.79 -13.42
N ASP A 27 -21.03 -31.51 -13.27
CA ASP A 27 -21.67 -30.31 -13.81
C ASP A 27 -21.14 -29.04 -13.14
N LEU A 28 -20.96 -29.06 -11.81
CA LEU A 28 -20.33 -28.00 -11.05
C LEU A 28 -18.89 -27.79 -11.51
N LEU A 29 -18.11 -28.87 -11.68
CA LEU A 29 -16.71 -28.79 -12.12
C LEU A 29 -16.59 -28.26 -13.56
N ILE A 30 -17.47 -28.67 -14.47
CA ILE A 30 -17.57 -28.13 -15.83
C ILE A 30 -17.92 -26.64 -15.77
N GLY A 31 -18.87 -26.26 -14.91
CA GLY A 31 -19.25 -24.89 -14.64
C GLY A 31 -18.08 -24.03 -14.16
N VAL A 32 -17.30 -24.52 -13.18
CA VAL A 32 -16.09 -23.86 -12.66
C VAL A 32 -15.05 -23.65 -13.76
N ARG A 33 -14.79 -24.67 -14.59
CA ARG A 33 -13.83 -24.55 -15.71
C ARG A 33 -14.32 -23.53 -16.74
N ARG A 34 -15.61 -23.56 -17.09
CA ARG A 34 -16.22 -22.62 -18.05
C ARG A 34 -16.16 -21.18 -17.54
N LYS A 35 -16.63 -20.93 -16.31
CA LYS A 35 -16.60 -19.61 -15.67
C LYS A 35 -15.17 -19.11 -15.51
N GLY A 36 -14.27 -19.95 -15.04
CA GLY A 36 -12.84 -19.64 -14.89
C GLY A 36 -12.19 -19.18 -16.18
N LYS A 37 -12.38 -19.93 -17.28
CA LYS A 37 -11.90 -19.53 -18.62
C LYS A 37 -12.52 -18.21 -19.08
N GLY A 38 -13.81 -18.01 -18.84
CA GLY A 38 -14.51 -16.78 -19.19
C GLY A 38 -13.99 -15.56 -18.44
N ILE A 39 -13.79 -15.67 -17.13
CA ILE A 39 -13.21 -14.61 -16.30
C ILE A 39 -11.78 -14.33 -16.73
N LEU A 40 -10.95 -15.37 -16.90
CA LEU A 40 -9.55 -15.19 -17.32
C LEU A 40 -9.45 -14.45 -18.66
N LYS A 41 -10.26 -14.82 -19.66
CA LYS A 41 -10.32 -14.12 -20.95
C LYS A 41 -10.71 -12.64 -20.80
N LYS A 42 -11.65 -12.32 -19.90
CA LYS A 42 -12.02 -10.93 -19.61
C LYS A 42 -10.86 -10.17 -18.97
N LEU A 43 -10.15 -10.78 -18.01
CA LEU A 43 -8.96 -10.20 -17.38
C LEU A 43 -7.81 -9.99 -18.39
N GLU A 44 -7.61 -10.92 -19.32
CA GLU A 44 -6.69 -10.75 -20.46
C GLU A 44 -7.09 -9.53 -21.30
N GLY A 45 -8.38 -9.36 -21.59
CA GLY A 45 -8.88 -8.17 -22.28
C GLY A 45 -8.63 -6.85 -21.52
N ILE A 46 -8.68 -6.86 -20.17
CA ILE A 46 -8.27 -5.69 -19.37
C ILE A 46 -6.77 -5.44 -19.56
N LYS A 47 -5.95 -6.48 -19.46
CA LYS A 47 -4.49 -6.36 -19.67
C LYS A 47 -4.15 -5.79 -21.05
N ASP A 48 -4.84 -6.23 -22.09
CA ASP A 48 -4.60 -5.74 -23.46
C ASP A 48 -4.92 -4.25 -23.62
N ARG A 49 -5.93 -3.75 -22.91
CA ARG A 49 -6.28 -2.30 -22.91
C ARG A 49 -5.41 -1.47 -21.97
N PHE A 50 -4.90 -2.07 -20.89
CA PHE A 50 -4.08 -1.39 -19.89
C PHE A 50 -2.71 -2.08 -19.69
N PRO A 51 -1.90 -2.26 -20.75
CA PRO A 51 -0.66 -3.03 -20.70
C PRO A 51 0.41 -2.36 -19.82
N ASP A 52 0.31 -1.05 -19.59
CA ASP A 52 1.20 -0.29 -18.71
C ASP A 52 0.84 -0.40 -17.22
N ILE A 53 -0.34 -0.92 -16.90
CA ILE A 53 -0.83 -1.09 -15.53
C ILE A 53 -0.77 -2.55 -15.10
N ILE A 54 -1.15 -3.48 -15.99
CA ILE A 54 -1.22 -4.91 -15.68
C ILE A 54 0.02 -5.63 -16.21
N LYS A 55 0.75 -6.29 -15.31
CA LYS A 55 1.89 -7.15 -15.63
C LYS A 55 1.43 -8.49 -16.16
N GLY A 56 0.44 -9.10 -15.52
CA GLY A 56 -0.01 -10.45 -15.87
C GLY A 56 -1.33 -10.83 -15.25
N VAL A 57 -1.97 -11.83 -15.86
CA VAL A 57 -3.16 -12.51 -15.34
C VAL A 57 -2.90 -14.00 -15.43
N ARG A 58 -3.27 -14.75 -14.40
CA ARG A 58 -2.95 -16.19 -14.30
C ARG A 58 -3.91 -16.91 -13.37
N GLY A 59 -3.92 -18.24 -13.47
CA GLY A 59 -4.68 -19.10 -12.58
C GLY A 59 -5.40 -20.22 -13.32
N SER A 60 -6.22 -20.97 -12.59
CA SER A 60 -7.01 -22.09 -13.12
C SER A 60 -8.33 -22.22 -12.38
N GLY A 61 -9.39 -22.59 -13.09
CA GLY A 61 -10.75 -22.60 -12.56
C GLY A 61 -11.12 -21.22 -12.00
N LEU A 62 -11.64 -21.19 -10.77
CA LEU A 62 -11.97 -19.95 -10.06
C LEU A 62 -10.87 -19.52 -9.08
N MET A 63 -9.65 -20.04 -9.22
CA MET A 63 -8.47 -19.55 -8.51
C MET A 63 -7.61 -18.73 -9.45
N LEU A 64 -7.88 -17.42 -9.49
CA LEU A 64 -7.29 -16.48 -10.44
C LEU A 64 -6.50 -15.38 -9.72
N GLY A 65 -5.61 -14.73 -10.45
CA GLY A 65 -4.85 -13.58 -9.98
C GLY A 65 -4.61 -12.57 -11.08
N ILE A 66 -4.68 -11.29 -10.71
CA ILE A 66 -4.31 -10.15 -11.54
C ILE A 66 -3.13 -9.43 -10.88
N GLU A 67 -2.03 -9.32 -11.62
CA GLU A 67 -0.76 -8.74 -11.17
C GLU A 67 -0.57 -7.37 -11.79
N PHE A 68 -0.45 -6.35 -10.94
CA PHE A 68 -0.15 -4.97 -11.32
C PHE A 68 1.36 -4.79 -11.51
N LYS A 69 1.75 -3.84 -12.36
CA LYS A 69 3.13 -3.35 -12.41
C LYS A 69 3.40 -2.48 -11.19
N ALA A 70 4.63 -2.51 -10.69
CA ALA A 70 5.10 -1.51 -9.75
C ALA A 70 5.05 -0.11 -10.40
N ILE A 71 4.70 0.89 -9.61
CA ILE A 71 4.60 2.29 -10.02
C ILE A 71 5.81 3.03 -9.44
N ASP A 72 6.81 3.28 -10.27
CA ASP A 72 8.02 4.03 -9.90
C ASP A 72 8.27 5.26 -10.80
N ARG A 73 7.65 5.28 -11.97
CA ARG A 73 7.78 6.34 -12.98
C ARG A 73 7.40 7.72 -12.43
N LEU A 74 8.20 8.73 -12.76
CA LEU A 74 8.07 10.10 -12.25
C LEU A 74 6.88 10.88 -12.80
N ASP A 75 6.23 10.39 -13.86
CA ASP A 75 4.99 10.96 -14.40
C ASP A 75 3.74 10.56 -13.57
N LYS A 76 3.92 9.75 -12.53
CA LYS A 76 2.87 9.33 -11.59
C LYS A 76 2.95 10.12 -10.28
N GLY A 77 1.79 10.28 -9.65
CA GLY A 77 1.63 10.96 -8.37
C GLY A 77 2.50 10.34 -7.28
N PHE A 78 2.96 11.19 -6.36
CA PHE A 78 3.72 10.81 -5.19
C PHE A 78 3.06 9.67 -4.41
N LEU A 79 1.75 9.75 -4.13
CA LEU A 79 1.06 8.78 -3.28
C LEU A 79 1.06 7.38 -3.91
N LEU A 80 0.80 7.27 -5.22
CA LEU A 80 0.82 5.98 -5.92
C LEU A 80 2.22 5.36 -5.95
N ARG A 81 3.25 6.19 -6.17
CA ARG A 81 4.66 5.74 -6.14
C ARG A 81 5.07 5.32 -4.74
N PHE A 82 4.67 6.08 -3.73
CA PHE A 82 4.90 5.76 -2.33
C PHE A 82 4.25 4.43 -1.97
N LEU A 83 2.95 4.27 -2.21
CA LEU A 83 2.21 3.02 -1.96
C LEU A 83 2.83 1.83 -2.70
N SER A 84 3.28 2.03 -3.94
CA SER A 84 3.99 0.99 -4.69
C SER A 84 5.32 0.62 -4.05
N SER A 85 6.12 1.61 -3.65
CA SER A 85 7.41 1.35 -3.00
C SER A 85 7.27 0.58 -1.69
N GLN A 86 6.16 0.82 -0.99
CA GLN A 86 5.80 0.19 0.27
C GLN A 86 4.99 -1.10 0.06
N ASP A 87 4.86 -1.66 -1.14
CA ASP A 87 4.04 -2.88 -1.38
C ASP A 87 2.56 -2.76 -0.96
N ASP A 88 2.07 -1.55 -0.70
CA ASP A 88 0.73 -1.30 -0.17
C ASP A 88 -0.29 -0.94 -1.26
N LEU A 89 0.17 -0.76 -2.50
CA LEU A 89 -0.68 -0.40 -3.65
C LEU A 89 -1.89 -1.32 -3.79
N THR A 90 -1.71 -2.64 -3.70
CA THR A 90 -2.84 -3.59 -3.83
C THR A 90 -3.77 -3.61 -2.63
N LYS A 91 -3.29 -3.29 -1.42
CA LYS A 91 -4.15 -3.11 -0.24
C LYS A 91 -5.04 -1.89 -0.44
N TRP A 92 -4.47 -0.82 -0.97
CA TRP A 92 -5.19 0.39 -1.32
C TRP A 92 -6.26 0.13 -2.38
N ILE A 93 -5.90 -0.58 -3.46
CA ILE A 93 -6.83 -1.00 -4.51
C ILE A 93 -7.93 -1.90 -3.94
N ALA A 94 -7.61 -2.84 -3.03
CA ALA A 94 -8.61 -3.68 -2.38
C ALA A 94 -9.59 -2.87 -1.52
N GLY A 95 -9.09 -1.86 -0.79
CA GLY A 95 -9.92 -0.91 -0.05
C GLY A 95 -10.86 -0.12 -0.97
N TYR A 96 -10.34 0.35 -2.10
CA TYR A 96 -11.12 1.03 -3.13
C TYR A 96 -12.23 0.14 -3.71
N LEU A 97 -11.87 -1.08 -4.16
CA LEU A 97 -12.83 -2.05 -4.70
C LEU A 97 -13.94 -2.40 -3.70
N LEU A 98 -13.59 -2.55 -2.42
CA LEU A 98 -14.56 -2.85 -1.38
C LEU A 98 -15.55 -1.69 -1.14
N ASN A 99 -15.04 -0.46 -1.04
CA ASN A 99 -15.85 0.68 -0.62
C ASN A 99 -16.64 1.30 -1.78
N GLU A 100 -16.05 1.38 -2.97
CA GLU A 100 -16.64 2.06 -4.12
C GLU A 100 -17.37 1.10 -5.06
N HIS A 101 -16.93 -0.16 -5.13
CA HIS A 101 -17.53 -1.16 -6.02
C HIS A 101 -18.20 -2.32 -5.30
N ARG A 102 -18.14 -2.39 -3.96
CA ARG A 102 -18.67 -3.51 -3.14
C ARG A 102 -18.05 -4.86 -3.52
N VAL A 103 -16.83 -4.86 -4.03
CA VAL A 103 -16.08 -6.05 -4.43
C VAL A 103 -14.97 -6.32 -3.42
N ARG A 104 -15.12 -7.37 -2.63
CA ARG A 104 -14.10 -7.79 -1.66
C ARG A 104 -13.08 -8.71 -2.33
N VAL A 105 -11.84 -8.24 -2.37
CA VAL A 105 -10.66 -9.00 -2.82
C VAL A 105 -9.56 -8.91 -1.77
N LEU A 106 -8.54 -9.77 -1.88
CA LEU A 106 -7.39 -9.75 -0.99
C LEU A 106 -6.09 -9.74 -1.80
N PRO A 107 -5.06 -9.00 -1.36
CA PRO A 107 -3.72 -9.12 -1.91
C PRO A 107 -3.09 -10.49 -1.55
N MET A 108 -2.14 -10.95 -2.37
CA MET A 108 -1.35 -12.15 -2.06
C MET A 108 -0.17 -11.81 -1.16
N LEU A 109 0.05 -12.60 -0.10
CA LEU A 109 1.19 -12.39 0.84
C LEU A 109 2.55 -12.58 0.17
N SER A 110 2.68 -13.54 -0.75
CA SER A 110 3.93 -13.84 -1.46
C SER A 110 4.16 -12.99 -2.72
N SER A 111 3.17 -12.19 -3.13
CA SER A 111 3.21 -11.40 -4.35
C SER A 111 2.44 -10.08 -4.13
N PRO A 112 3.12 -9.05 -3.61
CA PRO A 112 2.48 -7.82 -3.10
C PRO A 112 1.75 -7.00 -4.16
N PHE A 113 2.00 -7.28 -5.44
CA PHE A 113 1.33 -6.64 -6.57
C PHE A 113 0.23 -7.51 -7.19
N THR A 114 -0.17 -8.61 -6.56
CA THR A 114 -1.22 -9.50 -7.08
C THR A 114 -2.47 -9.46 -6.21
N LEU A 115 -3.62 -9.19 -6.81
CA LEU A 115 -4.93 -9.44 -6.20
C LEU A 115 -5.36 -10.88 -6.46
N ARG A 116 -5.81 -11.56 -5.41
CA ARG A 116 -6.36 -12.91 -5.43
C ARG A 116 -7.86 -12.83 -5.72
N LEU A 117 -8.29 -13.48 -6.80
CA LEU A 117 -9.68 -13.58 -7.22
C LEU A 117 -10.13 -15.03 -7.03
N GLN A 118 -10.93 -15.27 -5.99
CA GLN A 118 -11.44 -16.60 -5.62
C GLN A 118 -12.92 -16.56 -5.25
N PRO A 119 -13.79 -16.33 -6.24
CA PRO A 119 -15.22 -16.35 -5.99
C PRO A 119 -15.74 -17.78 -5.75
N SER A 120 -16.95 -17.89 -5.21
CA SER A 120 -17.68 -19.15 -5.10
C SER A 120 -17.91 -19.80 -6.47
N ALA A 121 -17.98 -21.13 -6.52
CA ALA A 121 -18.42 -21.87 -7.71
C ALA A 121 -19.80 -21.41 -8.22
N MET A 122 -20.63 -20.88 -7.31
CA MET A 122 -21.98 -20.38 -7.59
C MET A 122 -22.03 -18.92 -8.03
N ILE A 123 -20.90 -18.24 -8.22
CA ILE A 123 -20.88 -16.82 -8.65
C ILE A 123 -21.72 -16.61 -9.92
N SER A 124 -22.54 -15.56 -9.91
CA SER A 124 -23.42 -15.20 -11.03
C SER A 124 -22.67 -14.46 -12.13
N ASP A 125 -23.22 -14.46 -13.35
CA ASP A 125 -22.64 -13.69 -14.46
C ASP A 125 -22.71 -12.17 -14.19
N ALA A 126 -23.69 -11.71 -13.41
CA ALA A 126 -23.82 -10.32 -12.98
C ALA A 126 -22.70 -9.92 -12.01
N ASP A 127 -22.40 -10.75 -11.01
CA ASP A 127 -21.30 -10.50 -10.07
C ASP A 127 -19.94 -10.55 -10.78
N ILE A 128 -19.78 -11.46 -11.76
CA ILE A 128 -18.60 -11.47 -12.63
C ILE A 128 -18.48 -10.15 -13.39
N ALA A 129 -19.57 -9.67 -13.99
CA ALA A 129 -19.56 -8.41 -14.74
C ALA A 129 -19.21 -7.21 -13.84
N GLN A 130 -19.78 -7.13 -12.63
CA GLN A 130 -19.46 -6.11 -11.65
C GLN A 130 -17.98 -6.14 -11.24
N MET A 131 -17.44 -7.33 -10.93
CA MET A 131 -16.03 -7.49 -10.59
C MET A 131 -15.11 -7.03 -11.74
N ILE A 132 -15.44 -7.40 -12.98
CA ILE A 132 -14.65 -7.00 -14.16
C ILE A 132 -14.71 -5.49 -14.37
N HIS A 133 -15.90 -4.88 -14.29
CA HIS A 133 -16.06 -3.42 -14.37
C HIS A 133 -15.26 -2.70 -13.27
N ALA A 134 -15.29 -3.20 -12.04
CA ALA A 134 -14.54 -2.62 -10.93
C ALA A 134 -13.02 -2.65 -11.17
N LEU A 135 -12.50 -3.76 -11.70
CA LEU A 135 -11.08 -3.88 -12.06
C LEU A 135 -10.70 -2.97 -13.24
N GLU A 136 -11.59 -2.78 -14.20
CA GLU A 136 -11.41 -1.84 -15.31
C GLU A 136 -11.31 -0.39 -14.82
N ASP A 137 -12.19 0.03 -13.91
CA ASP A 137 -12.17 1.37 -13.32
C ASP A 137 -10.88 1.62 -12.53
N VAL A 138 -10.41 0.63 -11.75
CA VAL A 138 -9.09 0.71 -11.10
C VAL A 138 -7.99 0.95 -12.13
N CYS A 139 -7.96 0.18 -13.22
CA CYS A 139 -6.92 0.33 -14.25
C CYS A 139 -7.00 1.70 -14.92
N PHE A 140 -8.21 2.18 -15.22
CA PHE A 140 -8.43 3.51 -15.78
C PHE A 140 -7.89 4.61 -14.85
N ARG A 141 -8.23 4.59 -13.56
CA ARG A 141 -7.75 5.57 -12.58
C ARG A 141 -6.24 5.55 -12.38
N LEU A 142 -5.63 4.36 -12.35
CA LEU A 142 -4.17 4.23 -12.30
C LEU A 142 -3.51 4.77 -13.57
N GLN A 143 -4.13 4.56 -14.74
CA GLN A 143 -3.64 5.09 -16.01
C GLN A 143 -3.72 6.62 -16.04
N THR A 144 -4.85 7.21 -15.61
CA THR A 144 -5.10 8.66 -15.61
C THR A 144 -4.55 9.40 -14.39
N ASN A 145 -3.87 8.69 -13.47
CA ASN A 145 -3.31 9.26 -12.24
C ASN A 145 -4.37 9.90 -11.33
N ASP A 146 -5.57 9.31 -11.27
CA ASP A 146 -6.67 9.78 -10.45
C ASP A 146 -6.51 9.35 -8.98
N VAL A 147 -5.56 9.99 -8.30
CA VAL A 147 -5.24 9.71 -6.89
C VAL A 147 -6.41 10.05 -5.96
N VAL A 148 -7.15 11.13 -6.27
CA VAL A 148 -8.32 11.57 -5.50
C VAL A 148 -9.42 10.52 -5.59
N GLY A 149 -9.77 10.06 -6.80
CA GLY A 149 -10.77 9.02 -6.99
C GLY A 149 -10.41 7.72 -6.29
N LEU A 150 -9.15 7.29 -6.38
CA LEU A 150 -8.67 6.07 -5.70
C LEU A 150 -8.60 6.18 -4.18
N SER A 151 -8.67 7.39 -3.61
CA SER A 151 -8.48 7.63 -2.17
C SER A 151 -9.73 8.17 -1.46
N ARG A 152 -10.81 8.42 -2.20
CA ARG A 152 -12.04 9.03 -1.69
C ARG A 152 -12.61 8.31 -0.46
N PHE A 153 -12.62 6.98 -0.47
CA PHE A 153 -13.12 6.17 0.65
C PHE A 153 -12.33 6.37 1.95
N LEU A 154 -11.09 6.86 1.88
CA LEU A 154 -10.23 7.18 3.03
C LEU A 154 -10.33 8.65 3.44
N MET A 155 -11.18 9.45 2.79
CA MET A 155 -11.35 10.87 3.10
C MET A 155 -12.65 11.15 3.89
N SER A 156 -13.55 10.18 4.08
CA SER A 156 -14.82 10.40 4.80
C SER A 156 -14.60 10.45 6.32
N SER A 157 -15.32 11.31 7.06
CA SER A 157 -15.15 11.42 8.53
C SER A 157 -15.82 10.27 9.31
N GLU A 158 -16.81 9.60 8.72
CA GLU A 158 -17.64 8.56 9.39
C GLU A 158 -16.85 7.31 9.82
N ALA A 159 -15.69 7.04 9.21
CA ALA A 159 -14.87 5.88 9.54
C ALA A 159 -13.85 6.12 10.68
N VAL A 160 -13.78 7.33 11.25
CA VAL A 160 -12.83 7.65 12.35
C VAL A 160 -13.22 7.00 13.68
N GLU A 161 -14.52 6.80 13.94
CA GLU A 161 -14.99 6.41 15.28
C GLU A 161 -14.84 4.92 15.64
N LYS A 162 -14.59 4.03 14.67
CA LYS A 162 -14.71 2.57 14.92
C LYS A 162 -13.49 1.71 14.57
N SER A 163 -12.37 2.30 14.16
CA SER A 163 -11.32 1.54 13.48
C SER A 163 -9.94 1.63 14.16
N VAL A 164 -9.66 0.59 14.96
CA VAL A 164 -8.35 0.06 15.36
C VAL A 164 -7.60 0.80 16.47
N THR A 165 -8.04 0.63 17.71
CA THR A 165 -7.25 0.99 18.91
C THR A 165 -6.26 -0.07 19.38
N GLU A 166 -6.25 -1.32 18.90
CA GLU A 166 -5.49 -2.37 19.64
C GLU A 166 -4.59 -3.34 18.87
N LEU A 167 -4.50 -3.32 17.53
CA LEU A 167 -3.59 -4.23 16.80
C LEU A 167 -2.94 -3.59 15.56
N VAL A 168 -2.56 -2.32 15.64
CA VAL A 168 -1.69 -1.74 14.60
C VAL A 168 -0.26 -2.13 14.92
N ILE A 169 0.22 -3.20 14.27
CA ILE A 169 1.61 -3.60 14.32
C ILE A 169 2.38 -2.65 13.38
N PRO A 170 3.34 -1.85 13.89
CA PRO A 170 4.20 -1.05 13.04
C PRO A 170 4.91 -1.96 12.03
N ARG A 171 5.06 -1.50 10.80
CA ARG A 171 5.81 -2.24 9.79
C ARG A 171 7.22 -2.53 10.30
N GLU A 172 7.63 -3.79 10.36
CA GLU A 172 8.95 -4.16 10.90
C GLU A 172 10.11 -3.62 10.05
N SER A 173 9.90 -3.42 8.75
CA SER A 173 10.92 -2.84 7.86
C SER A 173 10.26 -2.08 6.69
N PRO A 174 10.29 -0.73 6.70
CA PRO A 174 9.88 0.05 5.54
C PRO A 174 10.83 -0.22 4.37
N LYS A 175 10.28 -0.31 3.16
CA LYS A 175 11.10 -0.49 1.98
C LYS A 175 11.70 0.86 1.58
N PHE A 176 12.95 0.84 1.13
CA PHE A 176 13.63 2.04 0.66
C PHE A 176 12.82 2.72 -0.44
N PHE A 177 12.53 4.01 -0.25
CA PHE A 177 11.91 4.86 -1.26
C PHE A 177 12.59 6.21 -1.30
N ALA A 178 13.08 6.58 -2.48
CA ALA A 178 13.57 7.92 -2.77
C ALA A 178 12.54 8.66 -3.63
N TYR A 179 12.10 9.83 -3.18
CA TYR A 179 11.13 10.66 -3.90
C TYR A 179 11.57 10.91 -5.35
N ARG A 180 12.87 11.16 -5.56
CA ARG A 180 13.54 11.29 -6.87
C ARG A 180 14.70 10.31 -6.99
N SER A 181 14.38 9.04 -7.27
CA SER A 181 15.38 7.97 -7.42
C SER A 181 16.45 8.28 -8.48
N ASP A 182 16.06 8.95 -9.56
CA ASP A 182 16.94 9.41 -10.65
C ASP A 182 18.05 10.35 -10.16
N ARG A 183 17.73 11.23 -9.21
CA ARG A 183 18.67 12.18 -8.61
C ARG A 183 19.44 11.53 -7.46
N PHE A 184 18.77 10.74 -6.63
CA PHE A 184 19.36 10.05 -5.49
C PHE A 184 20.59 9.23 -5.90
N TRP A 185 20.44 8.32 -6.87
CA TRP A 185 21.55 7.45 -7.29
C TRP A 185 22.69 8.19 -7.99
N LYS A 186 22.44 9.38 -8.54
CA LYS A 186 23.51 10.25 -9.06
C LYS A 186 24.30 10.88 -7.91
N GLY A 187 23.60 11.34 -6.88
CA GLY A 187 24.19 11.91 -5.66
C GLY A 187 25.00 10.87 -4.88
N GLU A 188 24.58 9.61 -4.85
CA GLU A 188 25.28 8.54 -4.10
C GLU A 188 26.67 8.18 -4.65
N LYS A 189 27.03 8.56 -5.88
CA LYS A 189 28.29 8.14 -6.50
C LYS A 189 29.55 8.69 -5.82
N ASP A 190 29.43 9.74 -5.00
CA ASP A 190 30.53 10.28 -4.21
C ASP A 190 30.43 9.81 -2.75
N SER A 191 31.24 8.82 -2.39
CA SER A 191 31.04 8.00 -1.18
C SER A 191 31.93 8.38 0.01
N ARG A 192 32.74 9.43 -0.08
CA ARG A 192 33.75 9.74 0.96
C ARG A 192 33.36 10.85 1.94
N LYS A 193 32.28 11.59 1.66
CA LYS A 193 31.82 12.68 2.54
C LYS A 193 31.14 12.10 3.79
N PRO A 194 31.35 12.69 4.98
CA PRO A 194 30.54 12.37 6.16
C PRO A 194 29.06 12.49 5.84
N ARG A 195 28.26 11.53 6.33
CA ARG A 195 26.83 11.42 6.01
C ARG A 195 26.02 11.79 7.23
N VAL A 196 25.08 12.71 7.05
CA VAL A 196 24.18 13.16 8.10
C VAL A 196 22.74 13.11 7.61
N ALA A 197 21.81 12.75 8.49
CA ALA A 197 20.39 12.73 8.18
C ALA A 197 19.64 13.79 8.97
N TRP A 198 18.55 14.27 8.39
CA TRP A 198 17.55 15.09 9.09
C TRP A 198 16.19 14.44 8.90
N LEU A 199 15.55 14.08 10.02
CA LEU A 199 14.15 13.65 10.00
C LEU A 199 13.24 14.87 10.01
N CYS A 200 12.34 14.90 9.04
CA CYS A 200 11.28 15.89 8.94
C CYS A 200 9.92 15.21 8.79
N HIS A 201 8.85 15.98 8.97
CA HIS A 201 7.49 15.55 8.75
C HIS A 201 6.74 16.66 7.99
N LEU A 202 5.52 16.39 7.56
CA LEU A 202 4.69 17.40 6.90
C LEU A 202 4.25 18.43 7.94
N ILE A 203 4.52 19.71 7.74
CA ILE A 203 4.08 20.74 8.68
C ILE A 203 2.55 20.74 8.75
N ASP A 204 1.91 20.72 7.59
CA ASP A 204 0.47 20.61 7.40
C ASP A 204 0.13 19.94 6.04
N THR A 205 -1.13 20.01 5.63
CA THR A 205 -1.60 19.40 4.38
C THR A 205 -1.16 20.15 3.12
N HIS A 206 -0.66 21.39 3.22
CA HIS A 206 -0.08 22.11 2.08
C HIS A 206 1.21 21.45 1.59
N ASP A 207 2.05 20.97 2.51
CA ASP A 207 3.24 20.18 2.16
C ASP A 207 2.85 18.92 1.39
N PHE A 208 1.78 18.24 1.82
CA PHE A 208 1.27 17.07 1.12
C PHE A 208 0.78 17.41 -0.29
N VAL A 209 0.02 18.49 -0.47
CA VAL A 209 -0.44 18.96 -1.79
C VAL A 209 0.74 19.34 -2.70
N THR A 210 1.83 19.86 -2.14
CA THR A 210 3.06 20.13 -2.90
C THR A 210 3.69 18.85 -3.44
N LEU A 211 3.63 17.75 -2.68
CA LEU A 211 4.10 16.42 -3.12
C LEU A 211 3.11 15.73 -4.06
N GLU A 212 1.81 15.91 -3.84
CA GLU A 212 0.72 15.34 -4.63
C GLU A 212 -0.21 16.44 -5.17
N PRO A 213 0.17 17.14 -6.26
CA PRO A 213 -0.62 18.25 -6.81
C PRO A 213 -2.05 17.86 -7.22
N GLY A 214 -2.31 16.57 -7.48
CA GLY A 214 -3.65 16.06 -7.74
C GLY A 214 -4.64 16.29 -6.59
N MET A 215 -4.15 16.55 -5.37
CA MET A 215 -4.95 16.82 -4.18
C MET A 215 -5.27 18.32 -3.98
N ALA A 216 -4.86 19.21 -4.89
CA ALA A 216 -5.00 20.66 -4.69
C ALA A 216 -6.46 21.14 -4.51
N ASN A 217 -7.44 20.41 -5.03
CA ASN A 217 -8.86 20.73 -4.90
C ASN A 217 -9.58 19.92 -3.80
N VAL A 218 -8.83 19.22 -2.94
CA VAL A 218 -9.36 18.45 -1.82
C VAL A 218 -9.24 19.27 -0.53
N ASP A 219 -10.31 19.33 0.24
CA ASP A 219 -10.34 20.06 1.52
C ASP A 219 -9.24 19.56 2.46
N ALA A 220 -8.61 20.48 3.20
CA ALA A 220 -7.52 20.16 4.12
C ALA A 220 -7.90 19.08 5.14
N GLU A 221 -9.14 19.09 5.66
CA GLU A 221 -9.63 18.08 6.61
C GLU A 221 -9.67 16.67 5.98
N LYS A 222 -10.03 16.57 4.71
CA LYS A 222 -10.05 15.29 3.97
C LYS A 222 -8.64 14.78 3.70
N CYS A 223 -7.71 15.68 3.37
CA CYS A 223 -6.29 15.35 3.25
C CYS A 223 -5.72 14.86 4.59
N GLU A 224 -6.09 15.51 5.69
CA GLU A 224 -5.68 15.12 7.03
C GLU A 224 -6.21 13.73 7.39
N ALA A 225 -7.50 13.47 7.14
CA ALA A 225 -8.11 12.17 7.37
C ALA A 225 -7.44 11.05 6.56
N LEU A 226 -7.07 11.35 5.31
CA LEU A 226 -6.33 10.43 4.44
C LEU A 226 -4.96 10.07 5.04
N LEU A 227 -4.16 11.09 5.38
CA LEU A 227 -2.82 10.92 5.94
C LEU A 227 -2.87 10.17 7.29
N ALA A 228 -3.80 10.55 8.17
CA ALA A 228 -3.96 9.92 9.47
C ALA A 228 -4.29 8.42 9.37
N ARG A 229 -5.12 8.01 8.38
CA ARG A 229 -5.42 6.59 8.12
C ARG A 229 -4.24 5.84 7.53
N GLY A 230 -3.49 6.50 6.65
CA GLY A 230 -2.27 5.96 6.05
C GLY A 230 -1.12 5.79 7.04
N ALA A 231 -1.09 6.57 8.13
CA ALA A 231 0.02 6.63 9.09
C ALA A 231 0.42 5.26 9.68
N SER A 232 -0.54 4.37 9.89
CA SER A 232 -0.30 3.01 10.38
C SER A 232 0.56 2.14 9.44
N HIS A 233 0.53 2.45 8.15
CA HIS A 233 1.29 1.77 7.09
C HIS A 233 2.40 2.66 6.51
N ALA A 234 2.56 3.87 7.06
CA ALA A 234 3.58 4.80 6.61
C ALA A 234 4.98 4.27 6.92
N GLY A 235 5.92 4.59 6.02
CA GLY A 235 7.34 4.41 6.21
C GLY A 235 8.09 5.69 5.84
N PRO A 236 9.31 5.90 6.38
CA PRO A 236 10.16 7.03 6.06
C PRO A 236 10.56 7.07 4.57
N ILE A 237 10.70 8.27 4.03
CA ILE A 237 10.96 8.54 2.61
C ILE A 237 12.20 9.42 2.48
N VAL A 238 13.16 9.03 1.65
CA VAL A 238 14.27 9.93 1.30
C VAL A 238 13.81 10.95 0.27
N MET A 239 13.69 12.21 0.67
CA MET A 239 13.22 13.29 -0.19
C MET A 239 14.31 13.79 -1.13
N SER A 240 15.51 13.99 -0.57
CA SER A 240 16.66 14.54 -1.29
C SER A 240 17.96 14.18 -0.61
N THR A 241 19.02 14.19 -1.40
CA THR A 241 20.42 14.16 -0.96
C THR A 241 21.08 15.46 -1.42
N VAL A 242 21.64 16.22 -0.50
CA VAL A 242 22.28 17.51 -0.79
C VAL A 242 23.67 17.51 -0.17
N ASP A 243 24.67 17.88 -0.96
CA ASP A 243 26.00 18.17 -0.44
C ASP A 243 26.01 19.59 0.12
N ILE A 244 26.41 19.73 1.39
CA ILE A 244 26.49 21.01 2.09
C ILE A 244 27.95 21.28 2.40
N GLU A 245 28.41 22.45 1.98
CA GLU A 245 29.73 22.97 2.30
C GLU A 245 29.60 24.03 3.40
N SER A 246 30.35 23.84 4.48
CA SER A 246 30.50 24.84 5.52
C SER A 246 31.40 25.97 5.03
N PRO A 247 31.15 27.23 5.42
CA PRO A 247 32.10 28.32 5.22
C PRO A 247 33.50 28.03 5.80
N ALA A 248 33.61 27.11 6.77
CA ALA A 248 34.88 26.65 7.34
C ALA A 248 35.58 25.56 6.50
N GLY A 249 35.04 25.18 5.33
CA GLY A 249 35.64 24.22 4.40
C GLY A 249 35.32 22.74 4.67
N GLY A 250 34.48 22.44 5.66
CA GLY A 250 33.98 21.08 5.89
C GLY A 250 32.79 20.75 4.98
N GLU A 251 32.71 19.52 4.48
CA GLU A 251 31.61 19.07 3.64
C GLU A 251 30.84 17.92 4.29
N VAL A 252 29.52 17.91 4.15
CA VAL A 252 28.66 16.79 4.55
C VAL A 252 27.65 16.47 3.47
N LYS A 253 27.25 15.21 3.38
CA LYS A 253 26.10 14.77 2.58
C LYS A 253 24.88 14.69 3.50
N LEU A 254 23.91 15.58 3.26
CA LEU A 254 22.65 15.63 4.01
C LEU A 254 21.58 14.78 3.32
N TYR A 255 20.99 13.86 4.07
CA TYR A 255 19.81 13.09 3.70
C TYR A 255 18.58 13.69 4.38
N SER A 256 17.63 14.21 3.60
CA SER A 256 16.33 14.65 4.13
C SER A 256 15.37 13.47 4.12
N ILE A 257 14.97 12.99 5.30
CA ILE A 257 14.09 11.84 5.49
C ILE A 257 12.74 12.33 5.99
N LEU A 258 11.71 12.22 5.16
CA LEU A 258 10.34 12.58 5.48
C LEU A 258 9.60 11.42 6.14
N LEU A 259 9.01 11.67 7.30
CA LEU A 259 7.94 10.89 7.89
C LEU A 259 6.61 11.43 7.31
N PRO A 260 5.84 10.64 6.55
CA PRO A 260 4.69 11.15 5.80
C PRO A 260 3.44 11.29 6.69
N VAL A 261 3.57 12.02 7.79
CA VAL A 261 2.53 12.39 8.76
C VAL A 261 2.63 13.88 9.05
N THR A 262 1.54 14.47 9.54
CA THR A 262 1.43 15.91 9.80
C THR A 262 1.78 16.28 11.24
N SER A 263 2.05 17.56 11.49
CA SER A 263 2.19 18.09 12.86
C SER A 263 0.93 17.87 13.69
N SER A 264 -0.25 18.04 13.10
CA SER A 264 -1.55 17.78 13.74
C SER A 264 -1.71 16.32 14.15
N TRP A 265 -1.25 15.38 13.32
CA TRP A 265 -1.25 13.96 13.68
C TRP A 265 -0.38 13.67 14.90
N PHE A 266 0.87 14.17 14.91
CA PHE A 266 1.74 14.03 16.08
C PHE A 266 1.12 14.64 17.33
N LYS A 267 0.61 15.88 17.22
CA LYS A 267 -0.06 16.55 18.33
C LYS A 267 -1.25 15.76 18.86
N ALA A 268 -2.11 15.24 17.99
CA ALA A 268 -3.26 14.44 18.39
C ALA A 268 -2.85 13.16 19.14
N ARG A 269 -1.77 12.48 18.70
CA ARG A 269 -1.21 11.32 19.42
C ARG A 269 -0.66 11.69 20.79
N MET A 270 0.04 12.82 20.90
CA MET A 270 0.58 13.29 22.19
C MET A 270 -0.54 13.71 23.16
N ASP A 271 -1.54 14.45 22.67
CA ASP A 271 -2.70 14.88 23.47
C ASP A 271 -3.50 13.65 23.96
N ALA A 272 -3.56 12.58 23.16
CA ALA A 272 -4.15 11.29 23.52
C ALA A 272 -3.23 10.37 24.36
N CYS A 273 -1.98 10.77 24.63
CA CYS A 273 -0.96 9.94 25.28
C CYS A 273 -0.64 8.60 24.54
N GLU A 274 -0.81 8.57 23.22
CA GLU A 274 -0.61 7.40 22.35
C GLU A 274 0.72 7.49 21.57
N PHE A 275 1.83 7.10 22.20
CA PHE A 275 3.16 7.31 21.59
C PHE A 275 3.66 6.16 20.69
N GLY A 276 3.00 5.00 20.71
CA GLY A 276 3.52 3.76 20.10
C GLY A 276 3.86 3.89 18.62
N LEU A 277 2.88 4.31 17.80
CA LEU A 277 3.07 4.48 16.36
C LEU A 277 4.04 5.61 16.02
N ALA A 278 3.94 6.74 16.73
CA ALA A 278 4.81 7.88 16.52
C ALA A 278 6.29 7.52 16.78
N ARG A 279 6.58 6.87 17.91
CA ARG A 279 7.94 6.41 18.24
C ARG A 279 8.44 5.36 17.26
N ALA A 280 7.61 4.42 16.85
CA ALA A 280 7.99 3.40 15.86
C ALA A 280 8.36 4.04 14.51
N LEU A 281 7.58 5.02 14.04
CA LEU A 281 7.85 5.70 12.78
C LEU A 281 9.13 6.56 12.85
N VAL A 282 9.37 7.25 13.96
CA VAL A 282 10.63 7.98 14.18
C VAL A 282 11.82 7.01 14.20
N GLN A 283 11.70 5.89 14.93
CA GLN A 283 12.75 4.87 15.00
C GLN A 283 13.06 4.29 13.61
N GLN A 284 12.05 3.99 12.80
CA GLN A 284 12.24 3.56 11.42
C GLN A 284 13.02 4.59 10.59
N GLY A 285 12.79 5.89 10.79
CA GLY A 285 13.54 6.94 10.11
C GLY A 285 15.01 6.98 10.54
N VAL A 286 15.29 6.78 11.83
CA VAL A 286 16.66 6.65 12.37
C VAL A 286 17.35 5.40 11.82
N ASP A 287 16.64 4.27 11.77
CA ASP A 287 17.17 3.01 11.23
C ASP A 287 17.45 3.14 9.73
N LEU A 288 16.57 3.83 8.98
CA LEU A 288 16.80 4.16 7.57
C LEU A 288 18.06 5.02 7.42
N ALA A 289 18.23 6.08 8.22
CA ALA A 289 19.43 6.92 8.19
C ALA A 289 20.71 6.10 8.44
N SER A 290 20.67 5.22 9.45
CA SER A 290 21.76 4.29 9.76
C SER A 290 22.07 3.35 8.59
N SER A 291 21.05 2.78 7.95
CA SER A 291 21.21 1.91 6.77
C SER A 291 21.81 2.63 5.55
N LEU A 292 21.64 3.96 5.48
CA LEU A 292 22.26 4.83 4.48
C LEU A 292 23.69 5.24 4.86
N GLY A 293 24.20 4.77 5.99
CA GLY A 293 25.54 5.06 6.49
C GLY A 293 25.68 6.45 7.11
N CYS A 294 24.59 7.05 7.60
CA CYS A 294 24.67 8.33 8.31
C CYS A 294 25.24 8.14 9.72
N ASP A 295 26.22 8.97 10.08
CA ASP A 295 26.85 8.97 11.41
C ASP A 295 26.04 9.77 12.43
N VAL A 296 25.29 10.77 11.95
CA VAL A 296 24.47 11.66 12.77
C VAL A 296 23.09 11.79 12.16
N THR A 297 22.08 11.69 13.02
CA THR A 297 20.68 11.86 12.64
C THR A 297 20.08 12.97 13.50
N SER A 298 19.73 14.09 12.88
CA SER A 298 19.05 15.20 13.53
C SER A 298 17.55 14.93 13.58
N LEU A 299 16.99 15.04 14.79
CA LEU A 299 15.56 15.08 15.03
C LEU A 299 15.12 16.54 15.16
N GLY A 300 13.93 16.88 14.66
CA GLY A 300 13.36 18.23 14.72
C GLY A 300 11.89 18.23 15.11
N GLN A 301 11.48 19.25 15.88
CA GLN A 301 10.09 19.49 16.26
C GLN A 301 9.43 18.26 16.92
N TYR A 302 8.39 17.68 16.31
CA TYR A 302 7.65 16.55 16.85
C TYR A 302 8.35 15.20 16.72
N THR A 303 9.54 15.16 16.10
CA THR A 303 10.33 13.94 15.95
C THR A 303 11.36 13.73 17.07
N SER A 304 11.51 14.69 18.00
CA SER A 304 12.39 14.59 19.18
C SER A 304 11.69 14.02 20.42
#